data_AF-A0A2S6SZN7-F1
#
_entry.id   AF-A0A2S6SZN7-F1
#
_cell.length_a   1.000
_cell.length_b   1.000
_cell.length_c   1.000
_cell.angle_alpha   90.00
_cell.angle_beta   90.00
_cell.angle_gamma   90.00
#
_symmetry.space_group_name_H-M   'P 1'
#
loop_
_entity.id
_entity.type
_entity.pdbx_description
1 polymer ?
#
loop_
_entity_poly.entity_id
_entity_poly.type
_entity_poly.pdbx_seq_one_letter_code
_entity_poly.pdbx_strand_id
1 'polypeptide(L)' 'MKSSDFLEWGGVITAILYTLLIALNIGAELIGFSLLFISAVLIALWSFKGNHKGILILQLFYATAAILGFFRWLS' A
#
# COMPACT_ATOMS: atom_id res chain seq x y z
N MET A 1 12.13 8.23 17.50
CA MET A 1 11.17 7.43 16.71
C MET A 1 11.80 6.08 16.44
N LYS A 2 11.19 4.95 16.86
CA LYS A 2 11.76 3.65 16.51
C LYS A 2 11.57 3.46 15.00
N SER A 3 12.52 2.80 14.34
CA SER A 3 12.44 2.53 12.88
C SER A 3 11.17 1.77 12.48
N SER A 4 10.54 1.03 13.40
CA SER A 4 9.22 0.42 13.22
C SER A 4 8.12 1.45 12.99
N ASP A 5 8.09 2.53 13.77
CA ASP A 5 6.99 3.49 13.77
C ASP A 5 6.93 4.24 12.45
N PHE A 6 8.10 4.51 11.84
CA PHE A 6 8.16 5.13 10.53
C PHE A 6 7.59 4.24 9.41
N LEU A 7 7.86 2.93 9.45
CA LEU A 7 7.31 1.98 8.46
C LEU A 7 5.79 1.87 8.57
N GLU A 8 5.28 1.80 9.81
CA GLU A 8 3.86 1.73 10.09
C GLU A 8 3.13 3.00 9.61
N TRP A 9 3.54 4.16 10.13
CA TRP A 9 2.88 5.42 9.83
C TRP A 9 3.07 5.84 8.36
N GLY A 10 4.24 5.57 7.76
CA GLY A 10 4.45 5.79 6.33
C GLY A 10 3.54 4.92 5.47
N GLY A 11 3.38 3.64 5.84
CA GLY A 11 2.44 2.73 5.18
C GLY A 11 0.98 3.18 5.33
N VAL A 12 0.58 3.62 6.52
CA VAL A 12 -0.78 4.12 6.79
C VAL A 12 -1.09 5.38 5.99
N ILE A 13 -0.20 6.38 6.00
CA ILE A 13 -0.40 7.63 5.26
C ILE A 13 -0.53 7.37 3.76
N THR A 14 0.33 6.53 3.20
CA THR A 14 0.27 6.17 1.77
C THR A 14 -1.01 5.43 1.40
N ALA A 15 -1.51 4.53 2.27
CA ALA A 15 -2.80 3.86 2.06
C ALA A 15 -4.00 4.84 2.06
N ILE A 16 -3.99 5.82 2.98
CA ILE A 16 -5.02 6.86 3.05
C ILE A 16 -5.03 7.67 1.75
N LEU A 17 -3.86 8.15 1.33
CA LEU A 17 -3.72 8.94 0.09
C LEU A 17 -4.14 8.14 -1.14
N TYR A 18 -3.75 6.88 -1.25
CA TYR A 18 -4.25 5.97 -2.30
C TYR A 18 -5.77 5.92 -2.34
N THR A 19 -6.40 5.66 -1.18
CA THR A 19 -7.86 5.49 -1.08
C THR A 19 -8.58 6.76 -1.51
N LEU A 20 -8.06 7.93 -1.11
CA LEU A 20 -8.60 9.22 -1.50
C LEU A 20 -8.46 9.46 -3.01
N LEU A 21 -7.31 9.17 -3.61
CA LEU A 21 -7.09 9.36 -5.04
C LEU A 21 -8.03 8.50 -5.90
N ILE A 22 -8.20 7.23 -5.53
CA ILE A 22 -9.14 6.34 -6.24
C ILE A 22 -10.59 6.81 -6.05
N ALA A 23 -10.96 7.22 -4.83
CA ALA A 23 -12.31 7.69 -4.54
C ALA A 23 -12.66 9.00 -5.26
N LEU A 24 -11.67 9.89 -5.44
CA LEU A 24 -11.89 11.18 -6.10
C LEU A 24 -12.08 11.05 -7.62
N ASN A 25 -11.67 9.92 -8.22
CA ASN A 25 -11.89 9.60 -9.64
C ASN A 25 -11.37 10.68 -10.61
N ILE A 26 -10.22 11.28 -10.32
CA ILE A 26 -9.61 12.37 -11.11
C ILE A 26 -8.70 11.88 -12.25
N GLY A 27 -8.77 10.60 -12.64
CA GLY A 27 -7.84 10.01 -13.61
C GLY A 27 -6.43 9.74 -13.05
N ALA A 28 -6.26 9.72 -11.71
CA ALA A 28 -4.98 9.49 -11.03
C ALA A 28 -4.81 8.05 -10.52
N GLU A 29 -5.48 7.07 -11.13
CA GLU A 29 -5.51 5.69 -10.67
C GLU A 29 -4.12 5.04 -10.65
N LEU A 30 -3.28 5.35 -11.65
CA LEU A 30 -1.90 4.86 -11.71
C LEU A 30 -1.07 5.34 -10.50
N ILE A 31 -1.24 6.60 -10.11
CA ILE A 31 -0.60 7.17 -8.92
C ILE A 31 -1.18 6.49 -7.68
N GLY A 32 -2.51 6.33 -7.61
CA GLY A 32 -3.18 5.58 -6.56
C GLY A 32 -2.56 4.19 -6.35
N PHE A 33 -2.52 3.34 -7.38
CA PHE A 33 -1.98 1.99 -7.28
C PHE A 33 -0.48 1.98 -6.92
N SER A 34 0.28 3.00 -7.32
CA SER A 34 1.67 3.18 -6.87
C SER A 34 1.75 3.40 -5.36
N LEU A 35 0.88 4.26 -4.80
CA LEU A 35 0.82 4.47 -3.37
C LEU A 35 0.35 3.22 -2.62
N LEU A 36 -0.61 2.45 -3.16
CA LEU A 36 -1.01 1.16 -2.58
C LEU A 36 0.16 0.17 -2.53
N PHE A 37 0.94 0.08 -3.61
CA PHE A 37 2.11 -0.80 -3.65
C PHE A 37 3.18 -0.40 -2.63
N ILE A 38 3.50 0.89 -2.54
CA ILE A 38 4.45 1.42 -1.56
C ILE A 38 3.96 1.15 -0.13
N SER A 39 2.67 1.41 0.12
CA SER A 39 2.04 1.11 1.41
C SER A 39 2.17 -0.36 1.78
N ALA A 40 1.87 -1.25 0.83
CA ALA A 40 1.92 -2.68 1.05
C ALA A 40 3.32 -3.16 1.43
N VAL A 41 4.37 -2.65 0.75
CA VAL A 41 5.76 -2.96 1.09
C VAL A 41 6.12 -2.46 2.49
N LEU A 42 5.75 -1.22 2.85
CA LEU A 42 6.06 -0.64 4.16
C LEU A 42 5.39 -1.42 5.30
N ILE A 43 4.10 -1.72 5.18
CA ILE A 43 3.37 -2.47 6.20
C ILE A 43 3.78 -3.96 6.20
N ALA A 44 4.20 -4.53 5.07
CA ALA A 44 4.76 -5.87 5.02
C ALA A 44 6.06 -5.95 5.84
N LEU A 45 6.98 -4.99 5.64
CA LEU A 45 8.24 -4.92 6.40
C LEU A 45 7.99 -4.70 7.90
N TRP A 46 7.04 -3.83 8.25
CA TRP A 46 6.65 -3.62 9.64
C TRP A 46 6.03 -4.87 10.26
N SER A 47 5.05 -5.49 9.60
CA SER A 47 4.34 -6.68 10.10
C SER A 47 5.25 -7.90 10.18
N PHE A 48 6.22 -8.03 9.28
CA PHE A 48 7.25 -9.05 9.36
C PHE A 48 8.11 -8.88 10.61
N LYS A 49 8.52 -7.65 10.93
CA LYS A 49 9.31 -7.33 12.14
C LYS A 49 8.51 -7.49 13.43
N GLY A 50 7.21 -7.17 13.40
CA GLY A 50 6.27 -7.32 14.51
C GLY A 50 5.68 -8.73 14.67
N ASN A 51 6.06 -9.69 13.79
CA ASN A 51 5.53 -11.05 13.74
C ASN A 51 3.99 -11.12 13.55
N HIS A 52 3.41 -10.11 12.89
CA HIS A 52 1.99 -10.01 12.59
C HIS A 52 1.65 -10.74 11.28
N LYS A 53 1.63 -12.08 11.31
CA LYS A 53 1.46 -12.93 10.11
C LYS A 53 0.19 -12.65 9.30
N GLY A 54 -0.94 -12.34 9.96
CA GLY A 54 -2.19 -12.02 9.27
C GLY A 54 -2.11 -10.75 8.43
N ILE A 55 -1.45 -9.71 8.97
CA ILE A 55 -1.22 -8.46 8.26
C ILE A 55 -0.27 -8.68 7.09
N LEU A 56 0.78 -9.49 7.27
CA LEU A 56 1.74 -9.81 6.21
C LEU A 56 1.06 -10.45 4.98
N ILE A 57 0.16 -11.42 5.21
CA ILE A 57 -0.62 -12.07 4.14
C ILE A 57 -1.52 -11.05 3.44
N LEU A 58 -2.16 -10.16 4.20
CA LEU A 58 -2.99 -9.10 3.64
C LEU A 58 -2.18 -8.14 2.75
N GLN A 59 -0.94 -7.82 3.13
CA GLN A 59 -0.09 -6.97 2.31
C GLN A 59 0.35 -7.65 1.00
N LEU A 60 0.55 -8.98 0.98
CA LEU A 60 0.77 -9.71 -0.27
C LEU A 60 -0.44 -9.60 -1.21
N PHE A 61 -1.65 -9.69 -0.67
CA PHE A 61 -2.87 -9.47 -1.43
C PHE A 61 -2.91 -8.03 -1.99
N TYR A 62 -2.64 -7.01 -1.17
CA TYR A 62 -2.63 -5.61 -1.64
C TYR A 62 -1.55 -5.33 -2.67
N ALA A 63 -0.35 -5.91 -2.53
CA ALA A 63 0.71 -5.79 -3.53
C ALA A 63 0.27 -6.39 -4.87
N THR A 64 -0.38 -7.55 -4.84
CA THR A 64 -0.94 -8.20 -6.05
C THR A 64 -2.04 -7.35 -6.68
N ALA A 65 -2.95 -6.82 -5.87
CA ALA A 65 -4.02 -5.93 -6.33
C ALA A 65 -3.46 -4.64 -6.95
N ALA A 66 -2.38 -4.08 -6.41
CA ALA A 66 -1.70 -2.92 -6.97
C ALA A 66 -1.10 -3.23 -8.35
N ILE A 67 -0.43 -4.38 -8.50
CA ILE A 67 0.12 -4.84 -9.78
C ILE A 67 -0.99 -5.03 -10.82
N LEU A 68 -2.10 -5.68 -10.46
CA LEU A 68 -3.26 -5.82 -11.35
C LEU A 68 -3.89 -4.46 -11.71
N GLY A 69 -3.93 -3.54 -10.75
CA GLY A 69 -4.34 -2.15 -10.97
C GLY A 69 -3.46 -1.48 -12.02
N PHE A 70 -2.13 -1.61 -11.93
CA PHE A 70 -1.23 -1.10 -12.94
C PHE A 70 -1.56 -1.62 -14.33
N PHE A 71 -1.65 -2.94 -14.53
CA PHE A 71 -1.96 -3.49 -15.85
C PHE A 71 -3.27 -2.99 -16.44
N ARG A 72 -4.28 -2.73 -15.60
CA ARG A 72 -5.59 -2.26 -16.04
C ARG A 72 -5.60 -0.79 -16.46
N TRP A 73 -4.84 0.07 -15.79
CA TRP A 73 -4.85 1.52 -16.04
C TRP A 73 -3.67 2.00 -16.89
N LEU A 74 -2.73 1.11 -17.23
CA LEU A 74 -1.67 1.37 -18.20
C LEU A 74 -2.09 1.06 -19.65
N SER A 75 -3.18 0.29 -19.84
CA SER A 75 -3.76 -0.09 -21.14
C SER A 75 -4.91 0.82 -21.53
#